data_AF-A0A2A4IR91-F1
#
_entry.id   AF-A0A2A4IR91-F1
#
_cell.length_a   1.000
_cell.length_b   1.000
_cell.length_c   1.000
_cell.angle_alpha   90.00
_cell.angle_beta   90.00
_cell.angle_gamma   90.00
#
_symmetry.space_group_name_H-M   'P 1'
#
loop_
_entity.id
_entity.type
_entity.pdbx_description
1 polymer ?
#
loop_
_entity_poly.entity_id
_entity_poly.type
_entity_poly.pdbx_seq_one_letter_code
_entity_poly.pdbx_strand_id
1 'polypeptide(L)'
;MIKKILILILSMVLAISCTNNPNNSNNQTGGNEPNVPSEPSIPTTSINFDEMFLKFETDNKTVPHFTFFKDDGQASTGARQWVQNNDGTNTCYIYNAPDNESGNQMPGDQASEPLPMSEIKIYVYRGVNPFKTQNDNNIESQFYFYRYTGKVFGFMQLDNFLIAVDTKTGLVFPYAVPEKWSALGSPDGWISAELGKTGNPNGGADITFTPHKFWQYDPIGQVNDDGSVTLEQFYIDAQGNNNYKPQYTGASPYKDIQ
;
A
#
# COMPACT_ATOMS: atom_id res chain seq x y z
N MET A 1 -15.24 30.18 8.57
CA MET A 1 -14.80 29.53 9.83
C MET A 1 -15.33 28.11 9.83
N ILE A 2 -14.57 27.16 9.29
CA ILE A 2 -14.95 25.75 9.24
C ILE A 2 -14.30 25.07 10.44
N LYS A 3 -15.13 24.40 11.25
CA LYS A 3 -14.80 23.84 12.55
C LYS A 3 -13.83 22.68 12.40
N LYS A 4 -12.80 22.68 13.25
CA LYS A 4 -11.92 21.55 13.55
C LYS A 4 -12.77 20.31 13.84
N ILE A 5 -12.64 19.28 13.02
CA ILE A 5 -13.21 17.96 13.25
C ILE A 5 -12.38 17.30 14.36
N LEU A 6 -12.91 17.38 15.57
CA LEU A 6 -12.41 16.69 16.75
C LEU A 6 -13.25 15.41 16.87
N ILE A 7 -12.75 14.28 16.38
CA ILE A 7 -13.39 12.98 16.63
C ILE A 7 -12.82 12.44 17.94
N LEU A 8 -13.63 12.63 18.98
CA LEU A 8 -13.51 12.02 20.29
C LEU A 8 -14.17 10.64 20.19
N ILE A 9 -13.39 9.55 20.18
CA ILE A 9 -13.96 8.21 20.40
C ILE A 9 -13.48 7.68 21.75
N LEU A 10 -14.51 7.49 22.57
CA LEU A 10 -14.57 6.98 23.92
C LEU A 10 -13.92 5.59 24.00
N SER A 11 -12.96 5.47 24.91
CA SER A 11 -12.24 4.25 25.25
C SER A 11 -13.20 3.27 25.92
N MET A 12 -13.45 2.12 25.29
CA MET A 12 -14.05 0.97 25.95
C MET A 12 -12.96 -0.08 26.17
N VAL A 13 -12.46 -0.10 27.41
CA VAL A 13 -11.51 -1.08 27.93
C VAL A 13 -12.26 -2.41 28.08
N LEU A 14 -11.94 -3.40 27.24
CA LEU A 14 -12.18 -4.80 27.59
C LEU A 14 -10.88 -5.39 28.15
N ALA A 15 -10.86 -5.56 29.46
CA ALA A 15 -9.85 -6.34 30.15
C ALA A 15 -10.08 -7.83 29.83
N ILE A 16 -9.15 -8.44 29.08
CA ILE A 16 -9.00 -9.89 29.07
C ILE A 16 -7.96 -10.24 30.12
N SER A 17 -8.42 -10.96 31.14
CA SER A 17 -7.64 -11.46 32.24
C SER A 17 -6.68 -12.57 31.77
N CYS A 18 -5.41 -12.43 32.14
CA CYS A 18 -4.43 -13.50 32.05
C CYS A 18 -4.71 -14.54 33.15
N THR A 19 -4.95 -15.79 32.77
CA THR A 19 -4.85 -16.94 33.68
C THR A 19 -3.64 -17.78 33.29
N ASN A 20 -2.60 -17.68 34.12
CA ASN A 20 -1.54 -18.67 34.18
C ASN A 20 -2.07 -19.95 34.84
N ASN A 21 -1.76 -21.10 34.26
CA ASN A 21 -1.71 -22.36 35.01
C ASN A 21 -0.44 -23.12 34.60
N PRO A 22 0.46 -23.47 35.54
CA PRO A 22 1.69 -24.19 35.24
C PRO A 22 1.50 -25.71 35.29
N ASN A 23 2.49 -26.40 34.73
CA ASN A 23 2.79 -27.83 34.78
C ASN A 23 2.06 -28.72 33.76
N ASN A 24 2.83 -29.25 32.79
CA ASN A 24 3.23 -30.65 32.91
C ASN A 24 4.50 -30.94 32.08
N SER A 25 5.51 -31.46 32.77
CA SER A 25 6.72 -32.03 32.19
C SER A 25 6.44 -33.44 31.72
N ASN A 26 6.89 -33.83 30.52
CA ASN A 26 7.35 -35.20 30.31
C ASN A 26 8.36 -35.27 29.17
N ASN A 27 9.55 -35.74 29.55
CA ASN A 27 10.65 -36.15 28.70
C ASN A 27 10.23 -37.26 27.73
N GLN A 28 10.57 -37.11 26.45
CA GLN A 28 11.06 -38.23 25.65
C GLN A 28 12.21 -37.77 24.75
N THR A 29 13.37 -38.38 25.03
CA THR A 29 14.64 -38.35 24.29
C THR A 29 14.51 -38.96 22.90
N GLY A 30 15.02 -38.26 21.89
CA GLY A 30 15.28 -38.82 20.56
C GLY A 30 16.09 -37.86 19.68
N GLY A 31 17.37 -38.19 19.44
CA GLY A 31 18.18 -37.76 18.29
C GLY A 31 18.48 -36.28 18.12
N ASN A 32 19.55 -35.78 18.73
CA ASN A 32 20.13 -34.48 18.38
C ASN A 32 20.93 -34.58 17.07
N GLU A 33 20.28 -34.34 15.93
CA GLU A 33 20.97 -33.67 14.81
C GLU A 33 20.99 -32.15 15.12
N PRO A 34 22.09 -31.44 14.81
CA PRO A 34 22.10 -29.99 14.97
C PRO A 34 21.03 -29.40 14.04
N ASN A 35 19.99 -28.85 14.66
CA ASN A 35 18.93 -28.12 14.00
C ASN A 35 19.56 -26.84 13.41
N VAL A 36 20.06 -26.92 12.18
CA VAL A 36 20.45 -25.73 11.41
C VAL A 36 19.15 -24.95 11.23
N PRO A 37 19.05 -23.70 11.72
CA PRO A 37 17.87 -22.89 11.46
C PRO A 37 17.72 -22.81 9.94
N SER A 38 16.64 -23.38 9.40
CA SER A 38 16.28 -23.17 8.00
C SER A 38 16.16 -21.66 7.80
N GLU A 39 16.93 -21.10 6.86
CA GLU A 39 16.74 -19.71 6.47
C GLU A 39 15.25 -19.51 6.16
N PRO A 40 14.62 -18.43 6.64
CA PRO A 40 13.22 -18.16 6.36
C PRO A 40 13.05 -18.11 4.84
N SER A 41 12.25 -19.03 4.31
CA SER A 41 11.95 -19.07 2.88
C SER A 41 11.19 -17.80 2.50
N ILE A 42 11.73 -17.03 1.56
CA ILE A 42 11.04 -15.88 0.98
C ILE A 42 9.76 -16.42 0.29
N PRO A 43 8.57 -15.88 0.59
CA PRO A 43 7.33 -16.33 -0.04
C PRO A 43 7.38 -16.14 -1.56
N THR A 44 6.68 -16.98 -2.31
CA THR A 44 6.53 -16.85 -3.77
C THR A 44 5.06 -16.72 -4.12
N THR A 45 4.74 -15.96 -5.15
CA THR A 45 3.37 -15.81 -5.67
C THR A 45 3.19 -16.52 -7.00
N SER A 46 1.97 -17.01 -7.26
CA SER A 46 1.57 -17.59 -8.55
C SER A 46 0.97 -16.56 -9.52
N ILE A 47 0.78 -15.32 -9.06
CA ILE A 47 0.07 -14.27 -9.79
C ILE A 47 0.92 -13.74 -10.95
N ASN A 48 0.33 -13.70 -12.14
CA ASN A 48 0.89 -12.97 -13.27
C ASN A 48 0.43 -11.51 -13.26
N PHE A 49 1.22 -10.62 -12.64
CA PHE A 49 0.88 -9.19 -12.53
C PHE A 49 0.78 -8.45 -13.86
N ASP A 50 1.30 -9.01 -14.97
CA ASP A 50 1.12 -8.43 -16.31
C ASP A 50 -0.35 -8.41 -16.76
N GLU A 51 -1.14 -9.36 -16.27
CA GLU A 51 -2.56 -9.56 -16.61
C GLU A 51 -3.52 -8.92 -15.59
N MET A 52 -3.00 -8.51 -14.42
CA MET A 52 -3.84 -8.01 -13.33
C MET A 52 -4.09 -6.52 -13.48
N PHE A 53 -5.33 -6.13 -13.21
CA PHE A 53 -5.76 -4.77 -12.96
C PHE A 53 -5.83 -4.54 -11.44
N LEU A 54 -5.83 -3.27 -11.03
CA LEU A 54 -5.89 -2.88 -9.62
C LEU A 54 -7.12 -2.03 -9.36
N LYS A 55 -7.81 -2.35 -8.28
CA LYS A 55 -8.84 -1.55 -7.61
C LYS A 55 -8.30 -1.07 -6.27
N PHE A 56 -8.75 0.09 -5.81
CA PHE A 56 -8.46 0.55 -4.46
C PHE A 56 -9.68 1.20 -3.81
N GLU A 57 -9.94 0.86 -2.57
CA GLU A 57 -11.01 1.46 -1.77
C GLU A 57 -10.40 2.06 -0.53
N THR A 58 -10.81 3.26 -0.16
CA THR A 58 -10.36 3.85 1.10
C THR A 58 -11.47 3.72 2.13
N ASP A 59 -11.16 3.14 3.28
CA ASP A 59 -12.14 2.98 4.35
C ASP A 59 -12.36 4.28 5.15
N ASN A 60 -13.30 4.26 6.10
CA ASN A 60 -13.64 5.41 6.93
C ASN A 60 -12.53 5.86 7.90
N LYS A 61 -11.42 5.12 7.97
CA LYS A 61 -10.19 5.48 8.69
C LYS A 61 -9.07 5.89 7.74
N THR A 62 -9.41 6.22 6.49
CA THR A 62 -8.48 6.61 5.43
C THR A 62 -7.45 5.54 5.05
N VAL A 63 -7.69 4.27 5.42
CA VAL A 63 -6.81 3.15 5.06
C VAL A 63 -7.15 2.71 3.64
N PRO A 64 -6.18 2.72 2.71
CA PRO A 64 -6.39 2.20 1.37
C PRO A 64 -6.32 0.67 1.38
N HIS A 65 -7.34 0.03 0.82
CA HIS A 65 -7.45 -1.39 0.57
C HIS A 65 -7.27 -1.64 -0.93
N PHE A 66 -6.60 -2.73 -1.29
CA PHE A 66 -6.21 -3.03 -2.66
C PHE A 66 -6.75 -4.38 -3.10
N THR A 67 -7.21 -4.45 -4.34
CA THR A 67 -7.66 -5.72 -4.94
C THR A 67 -7.13 -5.82 -6.36
N PHE A 68 -6.34 -6.86 -6.61
CA PHE A 68 -5.92 -7.25 -7.94
C PHE A 68 -6.98 -8.16 -8.56
N PHE A 69 -7.28 -7.95 -9.84
CA PHE A 69 -8.29 -8.75 -10.53
C PHE A 69 -7.97 -8.88 -12.02
N LYS A 70 -8.49 -9.92 -12.67
CA LYS A 70 -8.40 -10.10 -14.13
C LYS A 70 -9.57 -9.44 -14.82
N ASP A 71 -9.41 -9.13 -16.11
CA ASP A 71 -10.56 -8.79 -16.93
C ASP A 71 -11.53 -9.99 -17.03
N ASP A 72 -12.78 -9.75 -16.70
CA ASP A 72 -13.88 -10.70 -16.74
C ASP A 72 -14.81 -10.48 -17.95
N GLY A 73 -14.48 -9.50 -18.80
CA GLY A 73 -15.29 -9.09 -19.95
C GLY A 73 -16.60 -8.39 -19.58
N GLN A 74 -16.81 -8.03 -18.30
CA GLN A 74 -18.06 -7.42 -17.81
C GLN A 74 -17.98 -5.89 -17.68
N ALA A 75 -16.83 -5.28 -18.00
CA ALA A 75 -16.72 -3.82 -17.97
C ALA A 75 -17.69 -3.16 -18.96
N SER A 76 -18.39 -2.11 -18.50
CA SER A 76 -19.35 -1.34 -19.30
C SER A 76 -18.72 -0.65 -20.51
N THR A 77 -17.40 -0.45 -20.48
CA THR A 77 -16.61 0.18 -21.54
C THR A 77 -15.94 -0.83 -22.48
N GLY A 78 -16.26 -2.12 -22.36
CA GLY A 78 -15.60 -3.22 -23.07
C GLY A 78 -14.40 -3.80 -22.32
N ALA A 79 -13.63 -4.66 -22.99
CA ALA A 79 -12.51 -5.37 -22.39
C ALA A 79 -11.49 -4.40 -21.76
N ARG A 80 -11.06 -4.69 -20.53
CA ARG A 80 -10.05 -3.87 -19.83
C ARG A 80 -8.69 -4.09 -20.47
N GLN A 81 -7.94 -3.01 -20.63
CA GLN A 81 -6.64 -3.04 -21.32
C GLN A 81 -5.65 -2.10 -20.64
N TRP A 82 -4.40 -2.55 -20.57
CA TRP A 82 -3.25 -1.73 -20.27
C TRP A 82 -2.77 -1.04 -21.55
N VAL A 83 -2.84 0.29 -21.58
CA VAL A 83 -2.36 1.09 -22.71
C VAL A 83 -1.00 1.65 -22.36
N GLN A 84 0.04 1.26 -23.12
CA GLN A 84 1.37 1.81 -22.94
C GLN A 84 1.37 3.33 -23.16
N ASN A 85 2.04 4.05 -22.28
CA ASN A 85 2.22 5.49 -22.33
C ASN A 85 3.61 5.87 -21.79
N ASN A 86 3.93 7.16 -21.83
CA ASN A 86 5.08 7.75 -21.18
C ASN A 86 4.58 8.98 -20.39
N ASP A 87 4.91 9.06 -19.10
CA ASP A 87 4.46 10.16 -18.23
C ASP A 87 5.35 11.41 -18.33
N GLY A 88 6.21 11.48 -19.35
CA GLY A 88 7.24 12.49 -19.54
C GLY A 88 8.61 12.04 -19.02
N THR A 89 8.66 11.06 -18.11
CA THR A 89 9.90 10.56 -17.51
C THR A 89 10.10 9.08 -17.81
N ASN A 90 9.10 8.26 -17.51
CA ASN A 90 9.18 6.80 -17.58
C ASN A 90 8.08 6.22 -18.47
N THR A 91 8.37 5.06 -19.05
CA THR A 91 7.33 4.22 -19.66
C THR A 91 6.40 3.72 -18.55
N CYS A 92 5.11 3.90 -18.76
CA CYS A 92 4.06 3.40 -17.88
C CYS A 92 2.96 2.73 -18.71
N TYR A 93 2.07 1.99 -18.04
CA TYR A 93 0.88 1.45 -18.65
C TYR A 93 -0.32 1.97 -17.90
N ILE A 94 -1.34 2.41 -18.64
CA ILE A 94 -2.52 3.08 -18.10
C ILE A 94 -3.72 2.19 -18.31
N TYR A 95 -4.44 1.95 -17.23
CA TYR A 95 -5.78 1.40 -17.21
C TYR A 95 -6.77 2.52 -16.88
N ASN A 96 -7.70 2.81 -17.80
CA ASN A 96 -8.79 3.74 -17.55
C ASN A 96 -9.93 2.95 -16.89
N ALA A 97 -10.08 3.10 -15.57
CA ALA A 97 -11.13 2.43 -14.81
C ALA A 97 -12.50 3.06 -15.18
N PRO A 98 -13.51 2.24 -15.54
CA PRO A 98 -14.87 2.73 -15.76
C PRO A 98 -15.39 3.52 -14.56
N ASP A 99 -16.07 4.63 -14.85
CA ASP A 99 -16.74 5.41 -13.81
C ASP A 99 -17.78 4.55 -13.09
N ASN A 100 -17.86 4.71 -11.76
CA ASN A 100 -18.77 3.97 -10.89
C ASN A 100 -18.56 2.45 -10.86
N GLU A 101 -17.43 1.93 -11.37
CA GLU A 101 -17.08 0.54 -11.12
C GLU A 101 -16.84 0.32 -9.62
N SER A 102 -17.50 -0.69 -9.03
CA SER A 102 -17.25 -1.11 -7.65
C SER A 102 -15.76 -1.39 -7.45
N GLY A 103 -15.15 -0.85 -6.40
CA GLY A 103 -13.71 -0.99 -6.18
C GLY A 103 -12.88 0.29 -6.26
N ASN A 104 -13.45 1.46 -6.54
CA ASN A 104 -12.70 2.72 -6.58
C ASN A 104 -13.47 3.85 -5.88
N GLN A 105 -13.28 3.97 -4.57
CA GLN A 105 -14.10 4.84 -3.72
C GLN A 105 -13.25 5.52 -2.63
N MET A 106 -13.66 6.72 -2.27
CA MET A 106 -13.15 7.44 -1.10
C MET A 106 -14.17 7.38 0.04
N PRO A 107 -13.74 7.44 1.32
CA PRO A 107 -14.66 7.48 2.42
C PRO A 107 -15.50 8.75 2.35
N GLY A 108 -16.81 8.61 2.50
CA GLY A 108 -17.68 9.74 2.80
C GLY A 108 -17.85 9.95 4.31
N ASP A 109 -18.68 10.92 4.67
CA ASP A 109 -18.98 11.24 6.07
C ASP A 109 -19.65 10.07 6.81
N GLN A 110 -20.21 9.10 6.09
CA GLN A 110 -20.75 7.84 6.59
C GLN A 110 -20.16 6.68 5.78
N ALA A 111 -19.84 5.57 6.44
CA ALA A 111 -19.29 4.38 5.77
C ALA A 111 -20.25 3.78 4.71
N SER A 112 -21.56 4.02 4.84
CA SER A 112 -22.58 3.60 3.88
C SER A 112 -22.73 4.55 2.68
N GLU A 113 -22.02 5.68 2.68
CA GLU A 113 -22.12 6.74 1.66
C GLU A 113 -20.72 7.12 1.15
N PRO A 114 -20.00 6.18 0.51
CA PRO A 114 -18.70 6.48 -0.07
C PRO A 114 -18.82 7.56 -1.15
N LEU A 115 -17.76 8.36 -1.29
CA LEU A 115 -17.73 9.43 -2.28
C LEU A 115 -17.44 8.82 -3.65
N PRO A 116 -18.29 9.09 -4.66
CA PRO A 116 -18.06 8.59 -6.00
C PRO A 116 -16.80 9.22 -6.59
N MET A 117 -16.03 8.38 -7.27
CA MET A 117 -14.87 8.78 -8.06
C MET A 117 -15.15 8.61 -9.54
N SER A 118 -14.59 9.50 -10.35
CA SER A 118 -14.68 9.44 -11.80
C SER A 118 -13.34 9.74 -12.47
N GLU A 119 -13.25 9.45 -13.77
CA GLU A 119 -12.06 9.65 -14.60
C GLU A 119 -10.81 8.97 -14.02
N ILE A 120 -11.00 7.78 -13.45
CA ILE A 120 -9.94 7.08 -12.73
C ILE A 120 -8.99 6.46 -13.73
N LYS A 121 -7.71 6.75 -13.54
CA LYS A 121 -6.61 6.15 -14.30
C LYS A 121 -5.66 5.50 -13.33
N ILE A 122 -5.46 4.21 -13.47
CA ILE A 122 -4.41 3.49 -12.77
C ILE A 122 -3.20 3.44 -13.70
N TYR A 123 -2.05 3.78 -13.14
CA TYR A 123 -0.75 3.73 -13.79
C TYR A 123 0.03 2.59 -13.16
N VAL A 124 0.66 1.75 -13.99
CA VAL A 124 1.67 0.79 -13.55
C VAL A 124 2.99 1.08 -14.24
N TYR A 125 4.05 1.22 -13.44
CA TYR A 125 5.43 1.31 -13.90
C TYR A 125 6.09 -0.03 -13.62
N ARG A 126 6.55 -0.71 -14.67
CA ARG A 126 7.04 -2.08 -14.57
C ARG A 126 8.55 -2.06 -14.45
N GLY A 127 9.04 -2.31 -13.23
CA GLY A 127 10.45 -2.45 -12.94
C GLY A 127 11.26 -1.16 -12.90
N VAL A 128 10.63 0.02 -12.84
CA VAL A 128 11.30 1.31 -12.62
C VAL A 128 10.46 2.16 -11.68
N ASN A 129 11.02 2.60 -10.55
CA ASN A 129 10.32 3.50 -9.65
C ASN A 129 10.06 4.84 -10.37
N PRO A 130 8.81 5.35 -10.37
CA PRO A 130 8.46 6.57 -11.10
C PRO A 130 9.18 7.83 -10.62
N PHE A 131 9.84 7.81 -9.45
CA PHE A 131 10.70 8.90 -8.97
C PHE A 131 12.14 8.84 -9.51
N LYS A 132 12.49 7.83 -10.30
CA LYS A 132 13.83 7.64 -10.89
C LYS A 132 13.73 7.54 -12.41
N THR A 133 14.83 7.75 -13.12
CA THR A 133 14.91 7.56 -14.59
C THR A 133 15.52 6.22 -14.98
N GLN A 134 16.11 5.51 -14.02
CA GLN A 134 16.74 4.20 -14.19
C GLN A 134 16.83 3.50 -12.83
N ASN A 135 16.99 2.18 -12.85
CA ASN A 135 17.21 1.40 -11.64
C ASN A 135 18.63 1.55 -11.13
N ASP A 136 18.77 1.59 -9.80
CA ASP A 136 20.07 1.56 -9.15
C ASP A 136 20.65 0.13 -9.11
N ASN A 137 19.78 -0.89 -9.08
CA ASN A 137 20.14 -2.30 -8.97
C ASN A 137 19.11 -3.22 -9.64
N ASN A 138 19.37 -4.53 -9.59
CA ASN A 138 18.51 -5.55 -10.18
C ASN A 138 17.26 -5.87 -9.33
N ILE A 139 17.27 -5.64 -8.01
CA ILE A 139 16.10 -5.94 -7.19
C ILE A 139 14.92 -5.04 -7.58
N GLU A 140 15.16 -3.76 -7.88
CA GLU A 140 14.10 -2.82 -8.28
C GLU A 140 13.33 -3.27 -9.53
N SER A 141 13.99 -4.00 -10.44
CA SER A 141 13.39 -4.46 -11.69
C SER A 141 12.24 -5.45 -11.54
N GLN A 142 12.11 -6.10 -10.38
CA GLN A 142 11.02 -7.05 -10.11
C GLN A 142 9.77 -6.39 -9.55
N PHE A 143 9.80 -5.08 -9.23
CA PHE A 143 8.68 -4.38 -8.64
C PHE A 143 7.80 -3.70 -9.68
N TYR A 144 6.49 -3.78 -9.48
CA TYR A 144 5.52 -2.97 -10.20
C TYR A 144 5.03 -1.86 -9.29
N PHE A 145 5.12 -0.61 -9.76
CA PHE A 145 4.74 0.57 -8.99
C PHE A 145 3.39 1.08 -9.48
N TYR A 146 2.44 1.20 -8.57
CA TYR A 146 1.08 1.62 -8.86
C TYR A 146 0.82 3.02 -8.35
N ARG A 147 0.25 3.86 -9.22
CA ARG A 147 -0.24 5.23 -8.95
C ARG A 147 -1.62 5.36 -9.56
N TYR A 148 -2.45 6.26 -9.06
CA TYR A 148 -3.67 6.63 -9.75
C TYR A 148 -3.89 8.13 -9.83
N THR A 149 -4.66 8.53 -10.83
CA THR A 149 -5.31 9.85 -10.87
C THR A 149 -6.82 9.68 -10.95
N GLY A 150 -7.59 10.66 -10.48
CA GLY A 150 -9.04 10.65 -10.63
C GLY A 150 -9.67 11.95 -10.15
N LYS A 151 -11.00 11.99 -10.14
CA LYS A 151 -11.78 13.10 -9.59
C LYS A 151 -12.69 12.62 -8.48
N VAL A 152 -12.77 13.39 -7.40
CA VAL A 152 -13.79 13.24 -6.34
C VAL A 152 -14.73 14.43 -6.41
N PHE A 153 -16.03 14.17 -6.27
CA PHE A 153 -17.11 15.17 -6.40
C PHE A 153 -17.09 15.96 -7.73
N GLY A 154 -16.42 15.45 -8.76
CA GLY A 154 -16.34 16.09 -10.08
C GLY A 154 -15.44 17.33 -10.19
N PHE A 155 -14.83 17.82 -9.10
CA PHE A 155 -13.96 19.01 -9.13
C PHE A 155 -12.60 18.83 -8.45
N MET A 156 -12.46 17.92 -7.49
CA MET A 156 -11.19 17.70 -6.80
C MET A 156 -10.37 16.67 -7.57
N GLN A 157 -9.20 17.08 -8.07
CA GLN A 157 -8.28 16.17 -8.73
C GLN A 157 -7.45 15.44 -7.68
N LEU A 158 -7.40 14.12 -7.82
CA LEU A 158 -6.54 13.26 -7.03
C LEU A 158 -5.39 12.77 -7.90
N ASP A 159 -4.22 12.71 -7.29
CA ASP A 159 -3.01 12.13 -7.86
C ASP A 159 -2.23 11.47 -6.72
N ASN A 160 -2.42 10.17 -6.57
CA ASN A 160 -1.94 9.44 -5.41
C ASN A 160 -1.12 8.23 -5.82
N PHE A 161 -0.01 8.07 -5.11
CA PHE A 161 0.88 6.94 -5.25
C PHE A 161 0.37 5.84 -4.32
N LEU A 162 0.16 4.64 -4.86
CA LEU A 162 -0.49 3.55 -4.14
C LEU A 162 0.55 2.69 -3.44
N ILE A 163 1.19 1.81 -4.19
CA ILE A 163 2.02 0.72 -3.67
C ILE A 163 3.05 0.26 -4.70
N ALA A 164 4.15 -0.32 -4.22
CA ALA A 164 5.05 -1.13 -5.02
C ALA A 164 4.79 -2.60 -4.69
N VAL A 165 4.60 -3.45 -5.70
CA VAL A 165 4.39 -4.88 -5.50
C VAL A 165 5.56 -5.63 -6.09
N ASP A 166 6.16 -6.50 -5.27
CA ASP A 166 7.14 -7.46 -5.75
C ASP A 166 6.43 -8.56 -6.54
N THR A 167 6.70 -8.63 -7.84
CA THR A 167 6.04 -9.61 -8.72
C THR A 167 6.46 -11.05 -8.50
N LYS A 168 7.55 -11.32 -7.75
CA LYS A 168 8.00 -12.68 -7.44
C LYS A 168 7.38 -13.23 -6.16
N THR A 169 7.11 -12.36 -5.20
CA THR A 169 6.70 -12.75 -3.85
C THR A 169 5.27 -12.33 -3.53
N GLY A 170 4.76 -11.29 -4.19
CA GLY A 170 3.48 -10.65 -3.89
C GLY A 170 3.54 -9.70 -2.70
N LEU A 171 4.73 -9.46 -2.12
CA LEU A 171 4.89 -8.50 -1.03
C LEU A 171 4.62 -7.08 -1.51
N VAL A 172 3.92 -6.31 -0.67
CA VAL A 172 3.48 -4.95 -0.94
C VAL A 172 4.29 -3.97 -0.11
N PHE A 173 4.86 -2.95 -0.74
CA PHE A 173 5.75 -1.98 -0.11
C PHE A 173 5.28 -0.54 -0.34
N PRO A 174 5.51 0.36 0.63
CA PRO A 174 5.37 1.79 0.43
C PRO A 174 6.61 2.31 -0.31
N TYR A 175 6.42 2.92 -1.47
CA TYR A 175 7.53 3.55 -2.23
C TYR A 175 7.44 5.08 -2.30
N ALA A 176 6.29 5.62 -1.92
CA ALA A 176 6.00 7.04 -1.89
C ALA A 176 5.38 7.40 -0.54
N VAL A 177 5.57 8.65 -0.13
CA VAL A 177 4.90 9.24 1.03
C VAL A 177 4.38 10.63 0.69
N PRO A 178 3.33 11.13 1.37
CA PRO A 178 2.84 12.48 1.15
C PRO A 178 3.93 13.51 1.44
N GLU A 179 4.12 14.47 0.53
CA GLU A 179 4.96 15.65 0.73
C GLU A 179 4.13 16.83 1.23
N LYS A 180 2.94 16.99 0.66
CA LYS A 180 2.07 18.15 0.86
C LYS A 180 0.65 17.70 1.11
N TRP A 181 -0.08 18.57 1.79
CA TRP A 181 -1.45 18.33 2.21
C TRP A 181 -2.32 19.49 1.73
N SER A 182 -3.46 19.16 1.13
CA SER A 182 -4.46 20.13 0.75
C SER A 182 -5.12 20.72 2.00
N ALA A 183 -5.79 21.86 1.85
CA ALA A 183 -6.59 22.46 2.93
C ALA A 183 -7.73 21.55 3.42
N LEU A 184 -8.04 20.49 2.67
CA LEU A 184 -9.08 19.50 2.97
C LEU A 184 -8.51 18.23 3.61
N GLY A 185 -7.20 18.20 3.90
CA GLY A 185 -6.55 17.10 4.60
C GLY A 185 -6.23 15.88 3.74
N SER A 186 -6.26 16.02 2.41
CA SER A 186 -5.81 14.99 1.48
C SER A 186 -4.35 15.24 1.06
N PRO A 187 -3.57 14.20 0.70
CA PRO A 187 -2.30 14.41 0.02
C PRO A 187 -2.49 15.26 -1.25
N ASP A 188 -1.58 16.20 -1.48
CA ASP A 188 -1.54 17.11 -2.64
C ASP A 188 -0.13 17.18 -3.26
N GLY A 189 0.63 16.10 -3.07
CA GLY A 189 2.01 15.99 -3.50
C GLY A 189 2.66 14.78 -2.85
N TRP A 190 3.49 14.09 -3.60
CA TRP A 190 4.12 12.84 -3.19
C TRP A 190 5.61 12.89 -3.50
N ILE A 191 6.39 12.30 -2.61
CA ILE A 191 7.84 12.15 -2.75
C ILE A 191 8.24 10.71 -2.49
N SER A 192 9.42 10.33 -2.98
CA SER A 192 9.99 9.02 -2.69
C SER A 192 10.16 8.80 -1.18
N ALA A 193 9.71 7.64 -0.70
CA ALA A 193 9.92 7.18 0.67
C ALA A 193 11.42 7.05 1.02
N GLU A 194 12.28 6.93 0.01
CA GLU A 194 13.74 6.83 0.18
C GLU A 194 14.39 8.13 0.65
N LEU A 195 13.67 9.27 0.60
CA LEU A 195 14.18 10.57 1.05
C LEU A 195 14.19 10.72 2.58
N GLY A 196 13.61 9.78 3.33
CA GLY A 196 13.63 9.84 4.79
C GLY A 196 12.77 10.97 5.38
N LYS A 197 11.76 11.45 4.65
CA LYS A 197 10.86 12.51 5.13
C LYS A 197 9.46 12.41 4.54
N THR A 198 8.47 12.95 5.25
CA THR A 198 7.07 13.10 4.81
C THR A 198 6.50 14.41 5.36
N GLY A 199 5.54 15.01 4.66
CA GLY A 199 4.86 16.22 5.13
C GLY A 199 3.98 15.96 6.34
N ASN A 200 3.88 16.92 7.24
CA ASN A 200 3.01 16.81 8.41
C ASN A 200 1.54 17.10 8.04
N PRO A 201 0.60 16.14 8.22
CA PRO A 201 -0.81 16.32 7.87
C PRO A 201 -1.51 17.41 8.70
N ASN A 202 -0.98 17.74 9.88
CA ASN A 202 -1.50 18.81 10.74
C ASN A 202 -0.85 20.18 10.48
N GLY A 203 -0.01 20.27 9.45
CA GLY A 203 0.85 21.43 9.19
C GLY A 203 2.07 21.50 10.12
N GLY A 204 3.02 22.36 9.78
CA GLY A 204 4.29 22.51 10.49
C GLY A 204 5.47 21.90 9.72
N ALA A 205 6.53 21.58 10.43
CA ALA A 205 7.74 21.00 9.83
C ALA A 205 7.50 19.56 9.34
N ASP A 206 8.22 19.18 8.27
CA ASP A 206 8.28 17.82 7.77
C ASP A 206 8.67 16.83 8.89
N ILE A 207 8.09 15.64 8.85
CA ILE A 207 8.43 14.52 9.72
C ILE A 207 9.58 13.76 9.05
N THR A 208 10.70 13.60 9.77
CA THR A 208 11.90 12.90 9.26
C THR A 208 12.04 11.49 9.85
N PHE A 209 12.67 10.60 9.09
CA PHE A 209 13.01 9.23 9.47
C PHE A 209 14.29 8.77 8.77
N THR A 210 14.89 7.68 9.27
CA THR A 210 16.09 7.11 8.64
C THR A 210 15.76 6.69 7.20
N PRO A 211 16.50 7.20 6.20
CA PRO A 211 16.26 6.83 4.81
C PRO A 211 16.78 5.41 4.54
N HIS A 212 15.93 4.62 3.90
CA HIS A 212 16.24 3.30 3.35
C HIS A 212 15.67 3.21 1.94
N LYS A 213 16.15 2.25 1.14
CA LYS A 213 15.51 1.90 -0.13
C LYS A 213 14.09 1.41 0.13
N PHE A 214 13.16 1.65 -0.78
CA PHE A 214 11.74 1.39 -0.48
C PHE A 214 11.47 -0.09 -0.16
N TRP A 215 12.22 -1.01 -0.77
CA TRP A 215 12.14 -2.45 -0.52
C TRP A 215 12.75 -2.89 0.81
N GLN A 216 13.54 -2.04 1.47
CA GLN A 216 14.16 -2.36 2.77
C GLN A 216 13.20 -2.08 3.94
N TYR A 217 12.22 -1.19 3.78
CA TYR A 217 11.15 -1.01 4.75
C TYR A 217 10.30 -2.28 4.87
N ASP A 218 9.68 -2.48 6.02
CA ASP A 218 8.81 -3.62 6.26
C ASP A 218 7.64 -3.61 5.24
N PRO A 219 7.31 -4.77 4.62
CA PRO A 219 6.16 -4.87 3.74
C PRO A 219 4.87 -4.47 4.49
N ILE A 220 4.00 -3.71 3.82
CA ILE A 220 2.71 -3.28 4.39
C ILE A 220 1.60 -4.30 4.13
N GLY A 221 1.88 -5.35 3.37
CA GLY A 221 0.93 -6.41 3.09
C GLY A 221 1.45 -7.42 2.08
N GLN A 222 0.55 -8.32 1.70
CA GLN A 222 0.80 -9.43 0.78
C GLN A 222 -0.40 -9.61 -0.14
N VAL A 223 -0.14 -9.77 -1.44
CA VAL A 223 -1.16 -10.18 -2.41
C VAL A 223 -1.36 -11.70 -2.30
N ASN A 224 -2.61 -12.12 -2.09
CA ASN A 224 -3.04 -13.51 -2.05
C ASN A 224 -3.32 -14.03 -3.46
N ASP A 225 -3.30 -15.35 -3.66
CA ASP A 225 -3.51 -15.97 -4.99
C ASP A 225 -4.86 -15.61 -5.66
N ASP A 226 -5.87 -15.22 -4.88
CA ASP A 226 -7.17 -14.75 -5.38
C ASP A 226 -7.16 -13.26 -5.81
N GLY A 227 -6.03 -12.57 -5.62
CA GLY A 227 -5.84 -11.16 -5.92
C GLY A 227 -6.20 -10.21 -4.77
N SER A 228 -6.78 -10.69 -3.67
CA SER A 228 -6.99 -9.87 -2.48
C SER A 228 -5.65 -9.49 -1.83
N VAL A 229 -5.61 -8.37 -1.12
CA VAL A 229 -4.41 -7.94 -0.37
C VAL A 229 -4.68 -8.00 1.12
N THR A 230 -3.87 -8.78 1.84
CA THR A 230 -3.84 -8.76 3.30
C THR A 230 -2.86 -7.69 3.75
N LEU A 231 -3.39 -6.62 4.36
CA LEU A 231 -2.57 -5.55 4.94
C LEU A 231 -2.12 -5.91 6.35
N GLU A 232 -0.90 -5.49 6.67
CA GLU A 232 -0.34 -5.64 8.01
C GLU A 232 -0.99 -4.67 8.99
N GLN A 233 -1.26 -5.13 10.22
CA GLN A 233 -1.98 -4.32 11.20
C GLN A 233 -1.25 -3.03 11.55
N PHE A 234 0.09 -3.05 11.58
CA PHE A 234 0.87 -1.84 11.85
C PHE A 234 0.62 -0.74 10.81
N TYR A 235 0.40 -1.12 9.55
CA TYR A 235 0.13 -0.18 8.47
C TYR A 235 -1.27 0.39 8.63
N ILE A 236 -2.28 -0.46 8.86
CA ILE A 236 -3.67 -0.05 9.11
C ILE A 236 -3.73 0.96 10.27
N ASP A 237 -3.07 0.64 11.38
CA ASP A 237 -3.02 1.51 12.57
C ASP A 237 -2.30 2.82 12.27
N ALA A 238 -1.20 2.80 11.50
CA ALA A 238 -0.46 3.99 11.13
C ALA A 238 -1.28 4.92 10.23
N GLN A 239 -1.94 4.39 9.19
CA GLN A 239 -2.79 5.18 8.29
C GLN A 239 -3.96 5.82 9.05
N GLY A 240 -4.64 5.06 9.91
CA GLY A 240 -5.73 5.59 10.74
C GLY A 240 -5.33 6.67 11.74
N ASN A 241 -4.03 6.83 12.00
CA ASN A 241 -3.45 7.87 12.85
C ASN A 241 -2.72 8.97 12.05
N ASN A 242 -2.92 9.04 10.72
CA ASN A 242 -2.23 9.95 9.81
C ASN A 242 -0.69 9.86 9.92
N ASN A 243 -0.17 8.67 10.20
CA ASN A 243 1.26 8.40 10.26
C ASN A 243 1.69 7.68 8.98
N TYR A 244 2.29 8.42 8.07
CA TYR A 244 2.70 7.93 6.75
C TYR A 244 4.18 7.50 6.71
N LYS A 245 4.85 7.43 7.86
CA LYS A 245 6.23 6.95 7.96
C LYS A 245 6.29 5.44 7.66
N PRO A 246 7.11 4.99 6.70
CA PRO A 246 7.40 3.57 6.52
C PRO A 246 8.06 2.96 7.76
N GLN A 247 7.68 1.74 8.09
CA GLN A 247 8.25 1.02 9.23
C GLN A 247 9.56 0.31 8.81
N TYR A 248 10.55 0.29 9.69
CA TYR A 248 11.79 -0.47 9.51
C TYR A 248 12.12 -1.19 10.81
N THR A 249 11.68 -2.43 10.95
CA THR A 249 12.05 -3.32 12.06
C THR A 249 12.99 -4.45 11.61
N GLY A 250 13.24 -4.54 10.31
CA GLY A 250 14.03 -5.60 9.70
C GLY A 250 13.20 -6.83 9.35
N ALA A 251 11.88 -6.66 9.16
CA ALA A 251 10.97 -7.70 8.70
C ALA A 251 11.07 -7.91 7.18
N SER A 252 11.49 -6.89 6.43
CA SER A 252 11.71 -7.04 4.99
C SER A 252 12.75 -8.12 4.68
N PRO A 253 12.47 -9.04 3.74
CA PRO A 253 13.48 -9.99 3.25
C PRO A 253 14.60 -9.30 2.46
N TYR A 254 14.46 -8.02 2.11
CA TYR A 254 15.42 -7.24 1.33
C TYR A 254 16.17 -6.19 2.15
N LYS A 255 16.03 -6.21 3.48
CA LYS A 255 16.61 -5.18 4.38
C LYS A 255 18.12 -4.95 4.23
N ASP A 256 18.85 -5.98 3.78
CA ASP A 256 20.31 -5.96 3.64
C ASP A 256 20.77 -5.73 2.18
N ILE A 257 19.84 -5.63 1.23
CA ILE A 257 20.15 -5.42 -0.20
C ILE A 257 20.25 -3.92 -0.49
N GLN A 258 21.41 -3.48 -0.98
CA GLN A 258 21.72 -2.09 -1.32
C GLN A 258 21.23 -1.70 -2.72
#